data_AF-A0A5D2VWX7-F1
#
_entry.id   AF-A0A5D2VWX7-F1
#
_cell.length_a   1.000
_cell.length_b   1.000
_cell.length_c   1.000
_cell.angle_alpha   90.00
_cell.angle_beta   90.00
_cell.angle_gamma   90.00
#
_symmetry.space_group_name_H-M   'P 1'
#
loop_
_entity.id
_entity.type
_entity.pdbx_description
1 polymer ?
#
loop_
_entity_poly.entity_id
_entity_poly.type
_entity_poly.pdbx_seq_one_letter_code
_entity_poly.pdbx_strand_id
1 'polypeptide(L)'
;MSSFAPTSRNGRKLQEVEGDEKAPDSASTKAIKTFGLQRKRAEMIQRMSQEYLWKEWTHVTELHGVGKYAADAYAIFCTRKGDRVTPTDHMLNHYWNFLYGPKNTSI
;
A
#
# COMPACT_ATOMS: atom_id res chain seq x y z
N MET A 1 -16.58 -41.65 43.36
CA MET A 1 -16.16 -40.31 43.77
C MET A 1 -15.94 -39.49 42.52
N SER A 2 -16.61 -38.35 42.47
CA SER A 2 -16.68 -37.40 41.36
C SER A 2 -15.43 -36.53 41.22
N SER A 3 -15.09 -36.18 39.96
CA SER A 3 -14.58 -34.86 39.49
C SER A 3 -13.21 -34.39 40.03
N PHE A 4 -12.26 -33.91 39.21
CA PHE A 4 -12.33 -32.59 38.56
C PHE A 4 -11.24 -32.47 37.48
N ALA A 5 -11.63 -32.30 36.22
CA ALA A 5 -10.76 -31.71 35.20
C ALA A 5 -11.15 -30.23 35.06
N PRO A 6 -10.21 -29.28 34.92
CA PRO A 6 -10.53 -27.86 34.87
C PRO A 6 -11.25 -27.54 33.57
N THR A 7 -12.54 -27.21 33.67
CA THR A 7 -13.35 -26.69 32.57
C THR A 7 -12.96 -25.24 32.29
N SER A 8 -12.38 -24.98 31.12
CA SER A 8 -12.21 -23.62 30.60
C SER A 8 -13.58 -22.98 30.36
N ARG A 9 -13.78 -21.79 30.94
CA ARG A 9 -15.08 -21.11 31.11
C ARG A 9 -15.64 -20.47 29.85
N ASN A 10 -15.04 -20.69 28.69
CA ASN A 10 -15.56 -20.23 27.41
C ASN A 10 -15.57 -21.41 26.44
N GLY A 11 -16.74 -22.03 26.31
CA GLY A 11 -17.02 -23.16 25.41
C GLY A 11 -16.98 -22.79 23.93
N ARG A 12 -15.90 -22.18 23.45
CA ARG A 12 -15.56 -22.20 22.03
C ARG A 12 -14.70 -23.43 21.77
N LYS A 13 -15.35 -24.46 21.24
CA LYS A 13 -14.70 -25.57 20.55
C LYS A 13 -13.67 -24.96 19.60
N LEU A 14 -12.37 -25.24 19.78
CA LEU A 14 -11.37 -24.96 18.77
C LEU A 14 -11.74 -25.85 17.59
N GLN A 15 -12.46 -25.27 16.64
CA GLN A 15 -12.73 -25.91 15.37
C GLN A 15 -11.38 -25.89 14.65
N GLU A 16 -10.78 -27.07 14.48
CA GLU A 16 -9.72 -27.25 13.51
C GLU A 16 -10.30 -26.81 12.16
N VAL A 17 -9.83 -25.66 11.67
CA VAL A 17 -10.26 -25.11 10.38
C VAL A 17 -9.45 -25.82 9.31
N GLU A 18 -9.83 -27.07 9.01
CA GLU A 18 -9.44 -27.71 7.76
C GLU A 18 -10.31 -27.15 6.64
N GLY A 19 -9.69 -26.38 5.75
CA GLY A 19 -10.32 -25.88 4.55
C GLY A 19 -9.65 -24.62 4.05
N ASP A 20 -9.04 -24.69 2.88
CA ASP A 20 -8.46 -23.59 2.10
C ASP A 20 -9.58 -22.66 1.55
N GLU A 21 -10.59 -22.35 2.37
CA GLU A 21 -11.73 -21.52 2.00
C GLU A 21 -11.25 -20.07 1.93
N LYS A 22 -10.93 -19.66 0.70
CA LYS A 22 -10.46 -18.33 0.38
C LYS A 22 -11.47 -17.30 0.91
N ALA A 23 -11.04 -16.52 1.90
CA ALA A 23 -11.84 -15.46 2.50
C ALA A 23 -12.57 -14.60 1.44
N PRO A 24 -13.82 -14.20 1.68
CA PRO A 24 -14.62 -13.50 0.70
C PRO A 24 -13.96 -12.19 0.25
N ASP A 25 -14.08 -11.88 -1.05
CA ASP A 25 -13.49 -10.68 -1.63
C ASP A 25 -14.06 -9.42 -0.95
N SER A 26 -13.15 -8.59 -0.42
CA SER A 26 -13.48 -7.26 0.11
C SER A 26 -14.08 -6.35 -0.96
N ALA A 27 -14.78 -5.29 -0.55
CA ALA A 27 -15.31 -4.29 -1.49
C ALA A 27 -14.23 -3.70 -2.41
N SER A 28 -13.03 -3.45 -1.87
CA SER A 28 -11.88 -2.98 -2.65
C SER A 28 -11.42 -4.01 -3.68
N THR A 29 -11.36 -5.29 -3.31
CA THR A 29 -10.99 -6.38 -4.24
C THR A 29 -11.96 -6.47 -5.41
N LYS A 30 -13.26 -6.31 -5.14
CA LYS A 30 -14.32 -6.29 -6.17
C LYS A 30 -14.17 -5.09 -7.10
N ALA A 31 -13.87 -3.91 -6.56
CA ALA A 31 -13.69 -2.69 -7.34
C ALA A 31 -12.52 -2.77 -8.33
N ILE A 32 -11.44 -3.48 -7.97
CA ILE A 32 -10.24 -3.61 -8.82
C ILE A 32 -10.10 -5.00 -9.46
N LYS A 33 -11.20 -5.73 -9.61
CA LYS A 33 -11.20 -7.13 -10.06
C LYS A 33 -10.46 -7.37 -11.39
N THR A 34 -10.50 -6.42 -12.31
CA THR A 34 -9.91 -6.52 -13.66
C THR A 34 -8.43 -6.11 -13.74
N PHE A 35 -7.87 -5.50 -12.69
CA PHE A 35 -6.52 -4.88 -12.73
C PHE A 35 -5.38 -5.85 -12.42
N GLY A 36 -5.69 -7.13 -12.16
CA GLY A 36 -4.73 -8.15 -11.77
C GLY A 36 -4.13 -7.92 -10.37
N LEU A 37 -3.68 -9.00 -9.73
CA LEU A 37 -3.18 -8.96 -8.34
C LEU A 37 -4.16 -8.29 -7.36
N GLN A 38 -5.45 -8.34 -7.64
CA GLN A 38 -6.51 -7.56 -7.00
C GLN A 38 -6.56 -7.76 -5.48
N ARG A 39 -6.36 -8.98 -5.00
CA ARG A 39 -6.36 -9.26 -3.56
C ARG A 39 -5.18 -8.55 -2.87
N LYS A 40 -3.96 -8.74 -3.37
CA LYS A 40 -2.75 -8.11 -2.83
C LYS A 40 -2.82 -6.59 -2.91
N ARG A 41 -3.29 -6.05 -4.05
CA ARG A 41 -3.47 -4.60 -4.22
C ARG A 41 -4.51 -4.03 -3.27
N ALA A 42 -5.64 -4.71 -3.08
CA ALA A 42 -6.69 -4.28 -2.16
C ALA A 42 -6.17 -4.24 -0.70
N GLU A 43 -5.48 -5.29 -0.28
CA GLU A 43 -4.82 -5.34 1.05
C GLU A 43 -3.81 -4.20 1.22
N MET A 44 -2.95 -3.99 0.21
CA MET A 44 -1.97 -2.90 0.22
C MET A 44 -2.63 -1.52 0.31
N ILE A 45 -3.67 -1.26 -0.49
CA ILE A 45 -4.40 0.02 -0.47
C ILE A 45 -5.07 0.26 0.88
N GLN A 46 -5.76 -0.74 1.43
CA GLN A 46 -6.43 -0.61 2.73
C GLN A 46 -5.42 -0.31 3.85
N ARG A 47 -4.30 -1.04 3.89
CA ARG A 47 -3.25 -0.81 4.88
C ARG A 47 -2.57 0.54 4.70
N MET A 48 -2.23 0.91 3.46
CA MET A 48 -1.64 2.21 3.15
C MET A 48 -2.54 3.36 3.60
N SER A 49 -3.84 3.29 3.31
CA SER A 49 -4.81 4.31 3.73
C SER A 49 -4.93 4.43 5.25
N GLN A 50 -4.89 3.31 5.98
CA GLN A 50 -4.89 3.33 7.44
C GLN A 50 -3.61 3.97 7.99
N GLU A 51 -2.44 3.58 7.47
CA GLU A 51 -1.16 4.16 7.87
C GLU A 51 -1.10 5.66 7.50
N TYR A 52 -1.60 6.06 6.34
CA TYR A 52 -1.60 7.46 5.92
C TYR A 52 -2.35 8.38 6.90
N LEU A 53 -3.49 7.90 7.44
CA LEU A 53 -4.35 8.67 8.34
C LEU A 53 -3.94 8.60 9.81
N TRP A 54 -3.48 7.44 10.27
CA TRP A 54 -3.36 7.15 11.70
C TRP A 54 -1.92 6.90 12.18
N LYS A 55 -0.97 6.66 11.28
CA LYS A 55 0.44 6.54 11.63
C LYS A 55 1.08 7.93 11.59
N GLU A 56 1.99 8.21 12.50
CA GLU A 56 2.92 9.34 12.34
C GLU A 56 4.01 8.93 11.34
N TRP A 57 4.12 9.66 10.23
CA TRP A 57 5.12 9.43 9.19
C TRP A 57 5.68 10.77 8.72
N THR A 58 6.97 10.80 8.37
CA THR A 58 7.64 12.00 7.85
C THR A 58 7.94 11.86 6.37
N HIS A 59 8.32 10.65 5.95
CA HIS A 59 8.61 10.30 4.58
C HIS A 59 7.54 9.36 4.02
N VAL A 60 7.02 9.65 2.83
CA VAL A 60 5.97 8.84 2.19
C VAL A 60 6.40 7.39 1.98
N THR A 61 7.70 7.10 1.90
CA THR A 61 8.26 5.74 1.80
C THR A 61 8.06 4.90 3.05
N GLU A 62 7.70 5.51 4.18
CA GLU A 62 7.36 4.80 5.41
C GLU A 62 5.96 4.16 5.35
N LEU A 63 5.14 4.54 4.36
CA LEU A 63 3.81 4.00 4.17
C LEU A 63 3.84 2.70 3.39
N HIS A 64 3.00 1.75 3.81
CA HIS A 64 2.91 0.46 3.17
C HIS A 64 2.61 0.58 1.66
N GLY A 65 3.37 -0.15 0.84
CA GLY A 65 3.17 -0.19 -0.61
C GLY A 65 3.70 1.03 -1.38
N VAL A 66 4.32 2.00 -0.72
CA VAL A 66 4.98 3.13 -1.39
C VAL A 66 6.42 2.77 -1.73
N GLY A 67 6.72 2.66 -3.03
CA GLY A 67 8.06 2.46 -3.56
C GLY A 67 8.66 3.74 -4.18
N LYS A 68 9.85 3.62 -4.78
CA LYS A 68 10.59 4.74 -5.39
C LYS A 68 9.74 5.57 -6.36
N TYR A 69 8.98 4.90 -7.24
CA TYR A 69 8.08 5.59 -8.19
C TYR A 69 7.12 6.57 -7.49
N ALA A 70 6.41 6.10 -6.47
CA ALA A 70 5.45 6.91 -5.74
C ALA A 70 6.13 7.99 -4.89
N ALA A 71 7.32 7.70 -4.33
CA ALA A 71 8.11 8.68 -3.59
C ALA A 71 8.61 9.83 -4.49
N ASP A 72 9.12 9.52 -5.68
CA ASP A 72 9.57 10.53 -6.65
C ASP A 72 8.37 11.36 -7.13
N ALA A 73 7.24 10.71 -7.43
CA ALA A 73 6.02 11.41 -7.82
C ALA A 73 5.54 12.36 -6.70
N TYR A 74 5.56 11.92 -5.44
CA TYR A 74 5.22 12.78 -4.30
C TYR A 74 6.18 13.96 -4.14
N ALA A 75 7.48 13.76 -4.38
CA ALA A 75 8.47 14.83 -4.37
C ALA A 75 8.19 15.90 -5.43
N ILE A 76 7.89 15.45 -6.66
CA ILE A 76 7.62 16.31 -7.82
C ILE A 76 6.31 17.07 -7.65
N PHE A 77 5.22 16.38 -7.31
CA PHE A 77 3.87 16.96 -7.37
C PHE A 77 3.36 17.53 -6.04
N CYS A 78 3.75 16.96 -4.90
CA CYS A 78 3.14 17.32 -3.61
C CYS A 78 4.02 18.23 -2.75
N THR A 79 5.35 18.12 -2.83
CA THR A 79 6.27 18.79 -1.87
C THR A 79 7.14 19.89 -2.46
N ARG A 80 7.02 20.20 -3.76
CA ARG A 80 7.86 21.16 -4.49
C ARG A 80 9.38 20.87 -4.41
N LYS A 81 9.76 19.63 -4.08
CA LYS A 81 11.15 19.17 -4.00
C LYS A 81 11.54 18.30 -5.20
N GLY A 82 10.89 18.52 -6.34
CA GLY A 82 11.10 17.74 -7.56
C GLY A 82 12.51 17.86 -8.14
N ASP A 83 13.21 18.96 -7.84
CA ASP A 83 14.61 19.22 -8.18
C ASP A 83 15.60 18.32 -7.42
N ARG A 84 15.17 17.71 -6.31
CA ARG A 84 16.00 16.85 -5.44
C ARG A 84 15.86 15.36 -5.71
N VAL A 85 15.07 14.99 -6.72
CA VAL A 85 14.87 13.58 -7.09
C VAL A 85 15.32 13.34 -8.52
N THR A 86 15.71 12.10 -8.79
CA THR A 86 15.97 11.62 -10.15
C THR A 86 15.07 10.40 -10.38
N PRO A 87 13.93 10.58 -11.07
CA PRO A 87 13.03 9.48 -11.34
C PRO A 87 13.70 8.39 -12.18
N THR A 88 13.18 7.18 -12.05
CA THR A 88 13.59 6.02 -12.86
C THR A 88 12.46 5.49 -13.72
N ASP A 89 11.23 5.94 -13.46
CA ASP A 89 10.06 5.59 -14.25
C ASP A 89 10.06 6.36 -15.58
N HIS A 90 9.72 5.67 -16.66
CA HIS A 90 9.79 6.21 -18.01
C HIS A 90 8.90 7.44 -18.19
N MET A 91 7.66 7.39 -17.71
CA MET A 91 6.71 8.50 -17.88
C MET A 91 7.02 9.65 -16.93
N LEU A 92 7.45 9.33 -15.71
CA LEU A 92 7.88 10.34 -14.75
C LEU A 92 9.14 11.08 -15.23
N ASN A 93 10.06 10.39 -15.91
CA ASN A 93 11.23 10.98 -16.54
C ASN A 93 10.86 12.00 -17.62
N HIS A 94 9.88 11.71 -18.47
CA HIS A 94 9.41 12.66 -19.48
C HIS A 94 8.95 13.97 -18.84
N TYR A 95 8.12 13.88 -17.80
CA TYR A 95 7.63 15.06 -17.10
C TYR A 95 8.75 15.80 -16.35
N TRP A 96 9.63 15.06 -15.68
CA TRP A 96 10.76 15.63 -14.95
C TRP A 96 11.72 16.35 -15.90
N ASN A 97 12.04 15.77 -17.06
CA ASN A 97 12.87 16.40 -18.10
C ASN A 97 12.20 17.65 -18.68
N PHE A 98 10.87 17.65 -18.84
CA PHE A 98 10.14 18.85 -19.25
C PHE A 98 10.33 20.01 -18.26
N LEU A 99 10.32 19.72 -16.95
CA LEU A 99 10.51 20.73 -15.90
C LEU A 99 11.97 21.16 -15.75
N TYR A 100 12.88 20.20 -15.58
CA TYR A 100 14.27 20.40 -15.11
C TYR A 100 15.34 20.13 -16.18
N GLY A 101 14.95 19.62 -17.34
CA GLY A 101 15.87 19.34 -18.43
C GLY A 101 16.45 20.62 -19.06
N PRO A 102 17.50 20.47 -19.89
CA PRO A 102 18.12 21.60 -20.57
C PRO A 102 17.09 22.41 -21.35
N LYS A 103 17.00 23.70 -21.07
CA LYS A 103 16.20 24.63 -21.86
C LYS A 103 17.10 25.13 -22.98
N ASN A 104 16.81 24.78 -24.23
CA ASN A 104 17.43 25.43 -25.38
C ASN A 104 16.85 26.83 -25.51
N THR A 105 17.30 27.74 -24.66
CA THR A 105 17.00 29.16 -24.78
C THR A 105 18.01 29.73 -25.76
N SER A 106 17.76 29.55 -27.06
CA SER A 106 18.43 30.35 -28.08
C SER A 106 17.94 31.78 -27.92
N ILE A 107 18.82 32.65 -27.41
CA ILE A 107 18.68 34.11 -27.43
C ILE A 107 19.43 34.62 -28.67
#